data_AF-A0A529HSS0-F1
#
_entry.id   AF-A0A529HSS0-F1
#
_cell.length_a   1.000
_cell.length_b   1.000
_cell.length_c   1.000
_cell.angle_alpha   90.00
_cell.angle_beta   90.00
_cell.angle_gamma   90.00
#
_symmetry.space_group_name_H-M   'P 1'
#
loop_
_entity.id
_entity.type
_entity.pdbx_description
1 polymer ?
#
loop_
_entity_poly.entity_id
_entity_poly.type
_entity_poly.pdbx_seq_one_letter_code
_entity_poly.pdbx_strand_id
1 'polypeptide(L)'
;ASGTALGRRATRLTAPGDGSLLRRLAKDGDISARHVVEAARTGDATARQLVEAEARWLGIGFTNLLHLYSPDLIVMGGGLSNGFDLLAPGIRATVEERAMQAYRDVPIVPAELGDRAGLVGAASLILWEGEPGTALAMVQNEETKNGAGGQTGAREARQG
;
A
#
# COMPACT_ATOMS: atom_id res chain seq x y z
N ALA A 1 2.80 6.41 4.25
CA ALA A 1 4.08 6.49 4.99
C ALA A 1 5.22 5.99 4.11
N SER A 2 6.44 6.53 4.23
CA SER A 2 7.62 6.04 3.48
C SER A 2 8.72 5.57 4.44
N GLY A 3 9.64 4.72 3.96
CA GLY A 3 10.72 4.18 4.80
C GLY A 3 11.62 5.27 5.36
N THR A 4 11.85 6.31 4.57
CA THR A 4 12.58 7.50 4.98
C THR A 4 11.82 8.33 6.01
N ALA A 5 10.49 8.39 5.95
CA ALA A 5 9.68 9.07 6.96
C ALA A 5 9.72 8.35 8.32
N LEU A 6 9.60 7.03 8.32
CA LEU A 6 9.72 6.21 9.53
C LEU A 6 11.11 6.35 10.17
N GLY A 7 12.18 6.27 9.38
CA GLY A 7 13.55 6.48 9.86
C GLY A 7 13.72 7.86 10.51
N ARG A 8 13.29 8.93 9.82
CA ARG A 8 13.31 10.30 10.38
C ARG A 8 12.50 10.42 11.66
N ARG A 9 11.36 9.74 11.77
CA ARG A 9 10.53 9.73 12.98
C ARG A 9 11.26 9.06 14.15
N ALA A 10 11.93 7.94 13.90
CA ALA A 10 12.76 7.26 14.89
C ALA A 10 13.97 8.11 15.32
N THR A 11 14.65 8.78 14.38
CA THR A 11 15.74 9.72 14.69
C THR A 11 15.29 10.85 15.61
N ARG A 12 14.07 11.35 15.49
CA ARG A 12 13.54 12.40 16.38
C ARG A 12 13.23 11.93 17.80
N LEU A 13 13.06 10.63 18.01
CA LEU A 13 12.76 10.04 19.32
C LEU A 13 14.01 9.61 20.09
N THR A 14 15.20 9.75 19.50
CA THR A 14 16.47 9.27 20.04
C THR A 14 17.55 10.32 19.91
N ALA A 15 18.56 10.30 20.78
CA ALA A 15 19.74 11.16 20.69
C ALA A 15 20.99 10.32 20.40
N PRO A 16 21.99 10.85 19.65
CA PRO A 16 23.27 10.17 19.51
C PRO A 16 23.89 9.85 20.87
N GLY A 17 24.34 8.62 21.06
CA GLY A 17 24.93 8.16 22.32
C GLY A 17 23.92 7.85 23.44
N ASP A 18 22.61 7.88 23.18
CA ASP A 18 21.58 7.55 24.19
C ASP A 18 21.54 6.06 24.58
N GLY A 19 22.33 5.22 23.92
CA GLY A 19 22.43 3.78 24.18
C GLY A 19 21.21 2.97 23.73
N SER A 20 20.20 3.60 23.13
CA SER A 20 19.02 2.92 22.59
C SER A 20 19.42 1.89 21.54
N LEU A 21 18.64 0.81 21.43
CA LEU A 21 18.91 -0.23 20.43
C LEU A 21 18.89 0.35 19.02
N LEU A 22 17.96 1.27 18.74
CA LEU A 22 17.87 1.97 17.47
C LEU A 22 19.15 2.72 17.11
N ARG A 23 19.78 3.42 18.06
CA ARG A 23 21.05 4.13 17.85
C ARG A 23 22.23 3.18 17.70
N ARG A 24 22.26 2.11 18.48
CA ARG A 24 23.27 1.05 18.33
C ARG A 24 23.22 0.39 16.95
N LEU A 25 22.02 0.04 16.47
CA LEU A 25 21.84 -0.54 15.13
C LEU A 25 22.25 0.46 14.04
N ALA A 26 21.96 1.75 14.23
CA ALA A 26 22.38 2.82 13.33
C ALA A 26 23.85 3.24 13.49
N LYS A 27 24.61 2.66 14.45
CA LYS A 27 25.97 3.08 14.82
C LYS A 27 26.06 4.59 15.08
N ASP A 28 25.09 5.12 15.80
CA ASP A 28 24.88 6.55 16.08
C ASP A 28 24.70 7.47 14.85
N GLY A 29 24.58 6.89 13.65
CA GLY A 29 24.24 7.59 12.43
C GLY A 29 22.72 7.77 12.23
N ASP A 30 22.33 7.92 10.97
CA ASP A 30 20.93 8.07 10.59
C ASP A 30 20.14 6.76 10.75
N ILE A 31 19.00 6.86 11.45
CA ILE A 31 18.12 5.71 11.65
C ILE A 31 17.28 5.51 10.38
N SER A 32 17.37 4.32 9.81
CA SER A 32 16.57 3.88 8.67
C SER A 32 15.36 3.06 9.13
N ALA A 33 14.36 2.89 8.25
CA ALA A 33 13.26 1.95 8.52
C ALA A 33 13.75 0.52 8.78
N ARG A 34 14.87 0.10 8.17
CA ARG A 34 15.46 -1.23 8.39
C ARG A 34 15.88 -1.40 9.85
N HIS A 35 16.52 -0.39 10.45
CA HIS A 35 16.89 -0.40 11.87
C HIS A 35 15.65 -0.47 12.78
N VAL A 36 14.57 0.23 12.43
CA VAL A 36 13.31 0.19 13.20
C VAL A 36 12.68 -1.20 13.14
N VAL A 37 12.61 -1.82 11.95
CA VAL A 37 12.07 -3.17 11.79
C VAL A 37 12.91 -4.19 12.57
N GLU A 38 14.23 -4.10 12.49
CA GLU A 38 15.15 -4.98 13.23
C GLU A 38 15.00 -4.84 14.75
N ALA A 39 14.95 -3.59 15.25
CA ALA A 39 14.69 -3.32 16.66
C ALA A 39 13.31 -3.88 17.10
N ALA A 40 12.28 -3.72 16.28
CA ALA A 40 10.95 -4.25 16.59
C ALA A 40 10.95 -5.79 16.67
N ARG A 41 11.67 -6.48 15.77
CA ARG A 41 11.81 -7.95 15.78
C ARG A 41 12.55 -8.47 17.02
N THR A 42 13.48 -7.68 17.54
CA THR A 42 14.23 -8.00 18.78
C THR A 42 13.46 -7.63 20.05
N GLY A 43 12.25 -7.09 19.93
CA GLY A 43 11.35 -6.80 21.05
C GLY A 43 11.47 -5.39 21.62
N ASP A 44 12.18 -4.47 20.97
CA ASP A 44 12.30 -3.08 21.41
C ASP A 44 10.93 -2.38 21.43
N ALA A 45 10.54 -1.86 22.60
CA ALA A 45 9.22 -1.30 22.81
C ALA A 45 8.96 -0.04 21.96
N THR A 46 9.95 0.84 21.84
CA THR A 46 9.85 2.07 21.06
C THR A 46 9.69 1.76 19.57
N ALA A 47 10.46 0.81 19.05
CA ALA A 47 10.36 0.35 17.67
C ALA A 47 9.02 -0.32 17.39
N ARG A 48 8.49 -1.14 18.30
CA ARG A 48 7.16 -1.75 18.16
C ARG A 48 6.05 -0.71 18.12
N GLN A 49 6.10 0.30 18.99
CA GLN A 49 5.15 1.42 18.97
C GLN A 49 5.21 2.21 17.67
N LEU A 50 6.42 2.42 17.12
CA LEU A 50 6.58 3.07 15.83
C LEU A 50 5.93 2.24 14.71
N VAL A 51 6.22 0.94 14.65
CA VAL A 51 5.63 0.03 13.66
C VAL A 51 4.12 -0.02 13.77
N GLU A 52 3.56 -0.12 14.97
CA GLU A 52 2.12 -0.13 15.22
C GLU A 52 1.45 1.18 14.76
N ALA A 53 2.07 2.32 15.08
CA ALA A 53 1.58 3.61 14.61
C ALA A 53 1.60 3.71 13.07
N GLU A 54 2.68 3.27 12.42
CA GLU A 54 2.73 3.25 10.94
C GLU A 54 1.71 2.28 10.35
N ALA A 55 1.51 1.10 10.93
CA ALA A 55 0.51 0.13 10.48
C ALA A 55 -0.91 0.72 10.53
N ARG A 56 -1.25 1.46 11.59
CA ARG A 56 -2.53 2.17 11.71
C ARG A 56 -2.70 3.22 10.62
N TRP A 57 -1.69 4.07 10.39
CA TRP A 57 -1.77 5.09 9.34
C TRP A 57 -1.86 4.50 7.93
N LEU A 58 -1.14 3.40 7.68
CA LEU A 58 -1.24 2.66 6.42
C LEU A 58 -2.63 2.04 6.25
N GLY A 59 -3.18 1.42 7.28
CA GLY A 59 -4.54 0.86 7.24
C GLY A 59 -5.62 1.91 6.95
N ILE A 60 -5.50 3.11 7.52
CA ILE A 60 -6.39 4.24 7.18
C ILE A 60 -6.23 4.62 5.71
N GLY A 61 -4.99 4.76 5.23
CA GLY A 61 -4.71 5.10 3.84
C GLY A 61 -5.26 4.06 2.86
N PHE A 62 -5.06 2.78 3.15
CA PHE A 62 -5.59 1.68 2.32
C PHE A 62 -7.11 1.61 2.35
N THR A 63 -7.74 1.85 3.50
CA THR A 63 -9.21 1.95 3.58
C THR A 63 -9.73 3.02 2.63
N ASN A 64 -9.07 4.19 2.60
CA ASN A 64 -9.46 5.24 1.67
C ASN A 64 -9.29 4.81 0.19
N LEU A 65 -8.20 4.11 -0.15
CA LEU A 65 -8.00 3.60 -1.51
C LEU A 65 -9.06 2.55 -1.89
N LEU A 66 -9.42 1.67 -0.94
CA LEU A 66 -10.48 0.69 -1.14
C LEU A 66 -11.82 1.37 -1.47
N HIS A 67 -12.17 2.42 -0.73
CA HIS A 67 -13.42 3.16 -0.96
C HIS A 67 -13.43 3.99 -2.24
N LEU A 68 -12.27 4.51 -2.66
CA LEU A 68 -12.18 5.39 -3.83
C LEU A 68 -12.07 4.65 -5.15
N TYR A 69 -11.37 3.51 -5.16
CA TYR A 69 -11.02 2.81 -6.40
C TYR A 69 -11.62 1.41 -6.51
N SER A 70 -12.18 0.87 -5.43
CA SER A 70 -12.71 -0.49 -5.37
C SER A 70 -11.79 -1.54 -6.01
N PRO A 71 -10.48 -1.56 -5.70
CA PRO A 71 -9.55 -2.49 -6.32
C PRO A 71 -9.75 -3.92 -5.79
N ASP A 72 -9.41 -4.90 -6.61
CA ASP A 72 -9.38 -6.31 -6.18
C ASP A 72 -8.13 -6.68 -5.37
N LEU A 73 -7.08 -5.85 -5.40
CA LEU A 73 -5.79 -6.09 -4.75
C LEU A 73 -5.06 -4.77 -4.46
N ILE A 74 -4.43 -4.67 -3.28
CA ILE A 74 -3.48 -3.60 -2.96
C ILE A 74 -2.08 -4.19 -2.79
N VAL A 75 -1.13 -3.67 -3.57
CA VAL A 75 0.29 -4.05 -3.46
C VAL A 75 1.08 -2.94 -2.78
N MET A 76 1.70 -3.24 -1.64
CA MET A 76 2.57 -2.33 -0.90
C MET A 76 4.03 -2.48 -1.31
N GLY A 77 4.54 -1.47 -2.02
CA GLY A 77 5.96 -1.35 -2.34
C GLY A 77 6.76 -0.41 -1.42
N GLY A 78 8.02 -0.20 -1.80
CA GLY A 78 8.92 0.75 -1.15
C GLY A 78 9.52 0.26 0.18
N GLY A 79 10.37 1.08 0.81
CA GLY A 79 11.24 0.62 1.90
C GLY A 79 10.56 0.09 3.18
N LEU A 80 9.24 0.20 3.34
CA LEU A 80 8.48 -0.44 4.44
C LEU A 80 8.08 -1.88 4.13
N SER A 81 8.03 -2.29 2.86
CA SER A 81 7.57 -3.63 2.48
C SER A 81 8.44 -4.74 3.09
N ASN A 82 9.71 -4.46 3.39
CA ASN A 82 10.62 -5.38 4.06
C ASN A 82 10.21 -5.75 5.51
N GLY A 83 9.36 -4.95 6.14
CA GLY A 83 8.78 -5.20 7.46
C GLY A 83 7.29 -5.49 7.42
N PHE A 84 6.78 -5.95 6.26
CA PHE A 84 5.35 -6.16 6.05
C PHE A 84 4.74 -7.14 7.05
N ASP A 85 5.47 -8.18 7.45
CA ASP A 85 5.06 -9.15 8.46
C ASP A 85 4.65 -8.49 9.79
N LEU A 86 5.35 -7.43 10.19
CA LEU A 86 5.06 -6.70 11.42
C LEU A 86 3.92 -5.68 11.25
N LEU A 87 3.76 -5.14 10.04
CA LEU A 87 2.77 -4.11 9.72
C LEU A 87 1.39 -4.71 9.42
N ALA A 88 1.36 -5.87 8.77
CA ALA A 88 0.16 -6.48 8.24
C ALA A 88 -0.95 -6.68 9.29
N PRO A 89 -0.67 -7.12 10.54
CA PRO A 89 -1.72 -7.27 11.54
C PRO A 89 -2.40 -5.94 11.91
N GLY A 90 -1.63 -4.87 12.11
CA GLY A 90 -2.16 -3.55 12.45
C GLY A 90 -2.90 -2.89 11.28
N ILE A 91 -2.41 -3.10 10.06
CA ILE A 91 -3.11 -2.70 8.84
C ILE A 91 -4.46 -3.41 8.76
N ARG A 92 -4.45 -4.74 8.89
CA ARG A 92 -5.64 -5.59 8.79
C ARG A 92 -6.68 -5.19 9.83
N ALA A 93 -6.27 -5.00 11.09
CA ALA A 93 -7.16 -4.55 12.16
C ALA A 93 -7.83 -3.20 11.83
N THR A 94 -7.07 -2.27 11.27
CA THR A 94 -7.58 -0.93 10.90
C THR A 94 -8.56 -1.01 9.72
N VAL A 95 -8.28 -1.85 8.72
CA VAL A 95 -9.19 -2.05 7.58
C VAL A 95 -10.48 -2.76 8.04
N GLU A 96 -10.39 -3.77 8.92
CA GLU A 96 -11.58 -4.39 9.52
C GLU A 96 -12.47 -3.38 10.27
N GLU A 97 -11.84 -2.48 11.04
CA GLU A 97 -12.53 -1.45 11.82
C GLU A 97 -13.25 -0.44 10.92
N ARG A 98 -12.66 -0.08 9.76
CA ARG A 98 -13.04 1.14 9.02
C ARG A 98 -13.60 0.90 7.63
N ALA A 99 -13.25 -0.19 6.97
CA ALA A 99 -13.73 -0.48 5.62
C ALA A 99 -15.18 -0.95 5.63
N MET A 100 -15.88 -0.66 4.53
CA MET A 100 -17.20 -1.23 4.28
C MET A 100 -17.04 -2.74 4.09
N GLN A 101 -18.06 -3.51 4.47
CA GLN A 101 -18.00 -4.98 4.48
C GLN A 101 -17.51 -5.57 3.16
N ALA A 102 -17.94 -5.00 2.02
CA ALA A 102 -17.55 -5.45 0.69
C ALA A 102 -16.03 -5.38 0.40
N TYR A 103 -15.27 -4.54 1.12
CA TYR A 103 -13.84 -4.33 0.87
C TYR A 103 -12.93 -4.92 1.95
N ARG A 104 -13.49 -5.52 3.00
CA ARG A 104 -12.68 -6.03 4.11
C ARG A 104 -11.76 -7.16 3.64
N ASP A 105 -12.24 -8.04 2.78
CA ASP A 105 -11.45 -9.19 2.33
C ASP A 105 -10.50 -8.90 1.17
N VAL A 106 -10.43 -7.65 0.68
CA VAL A 106 -9.49 -7.27 -0.38
C VAL A 106 -8.06 -7.52 0.11
N PRO A 107 -7.24 -8.32 -0.61
CA PRO A 107 -5.89 -8.62 -0.18
C PRO A 107 -5.00 -7.39 -0.21
N ILE A 108 -4.14 -7.28 0.80
CA ILE A 108 -3.07 -6.30 0.89
C ILE A 108 -1.78 -7.09 1.00
N VAL A 109 -0.89 -6.98 0.03
CA VAL A 109 0.32 -7.82 -0.10
C VAL A 109 1.57 -6.99 -0.29
N PRO A 110 2.76 -7.46 0.11
CA PRO A 110 4.01 -6.77 -0.18
C PRO A 110 4.39 -6.95 -1.66
N ALA A 111 5.05 -5.95 -2.24
CA ALA A 111 5.62 -6.06 -3.58
C ALA A 111 6.80 -7.04 -3.59
N GLU A 112 6.76 -8.06 -4.45
CA GLU A 112 7.80 -9.09 -4.54
C GLU A 112 9.11 -8.58 -5.14
N LEU A 113 9.04 -7.55 -5.99
CA LEU A 113 10.23 -6.98 -6.64
C LEU A 113 11.07 -6.11 -5.70
N GLY A 114 10.55 -5.74 -4.53
CA GLY A 114 11.24 -4.92 -3.54
C GLY A 114 11.84 -3.65 -4.15
N ASP A 115 13.13 -3.41 -3.87
CA ASP A 115 13.88 -2.23 -4.36
C ASP A 115 14.02 -2.19 -5.89
N ARG A 116 13.77 -3.30 -6.60
CA ARG A 116 13.86 -3.38 -8.07
C ARG A 116 12.58 -2.96 -8.78
N ALA A 117 11.47 -2.78 -8.06
CA ALA A 117 10.17 -2.48 -8.67
C ALA A 117 10.21 -1.24 -9.58
N GLY A 118 10.95 -0.19 -9.17
CA GLY A 118 11.10 1.03 -9.97
C GLY A 118 11.89 0.83 -11.26
N LEU A 119 13.02 0.11 -11.18
CA LEU A 119 13.86 -0.19 -12.36
C LEU A 119 13.12 -1.10 -13.34
N VAL A 120 12.46 -2.15 -12.85
CA VAL A 120 11.67 -3.06 -13.69
C VAL A 120 10.50 -2.30 -14.30
N GLY A 121 9.80 -1.46 -13.54
CA GLY A 121 8.74 -0.60 -14.09
C GLY A 121 9.23 0.31 -15.22
N ALA A 122 10.38 0.96 -15.04
CA ALA A 122 10.98 1.81 -16.06
C ALA A 122 11.38 1.04 -17.33
N ALA A 123 12.00 -0.14 -17.17
CA ALA A 123 12.33 -1.02 -18.29
C ALA A 123 11.06 -1.50 -19.00
N SER A 124 10.04 -1.92 -18.25
CA SER A 124 8.75 -2.35 -18.81
C SER A 124 8.08 -1.25 -19.63
N LEU A 125 8.16 0.02 -19.21
CA LEU A 125 7.60 1.14 -19.99
C LEU A 125 8.29 1.34 -21.34
N ILE A 126 9.60 1.07 -21.44
CA ILE A 126 10.36 1.16 -22.69
C ILE A 126 10.11 -0.07 -23.57
N LEU A 127 10.03 -1.25 -22.95
CA LEU A 127 9.81 -2.53 -23.61
C LEU A 127 8.35 -2.78 -23.99
N TRP A 128 7.42 -1.99 -23.45
CA TRP A 128 6.02 -2.09 -23.80
C TRP A 128 5.81 -1.57 -25.22
N GLU A 129 5.78 -2.49 -26.20
CA GLU A 129 5.37 -2.25 -27.59
C GLU A 129 3.85 -2.03 -27.72
N GLY A 130 3.22 -1.34 -26.77
CA GLY A 130 1.84 -0.90 -26.89
C GLY A 130 1.80 0.40 -27.67
N GLU A 131 1.21 0.39 -28.87
CA GLU A 131 0.82 1.60 -29.62
C GLU A 131 0.37 2.71 -28.64
N PRO A 132 0.96 3.92 -28.68
CA PRO A 132 0.63 4.98 -27.72
C PRO A 132 -0.88 5.28 -27.75
N GLY A 133 -1.59 4.78 -26.74
CA GLY A 133 -3.07 4.88 -26.65
C GLY A 133 -3.77 3.64 -26.09
N THR A 134 -3.14 2.46 -26.08
CA THR A 134 -3.84 1.22 -25.63
C THR A 134 -4.15 1.20 -24.14
N ALA A 135 -3.29 1.77 -23.29
CA ALA A 135 -3.52 1.87 -21.85
C ALA A 135 -4.78 2.71 -21.51
N LEU A 136 -5.01 3.80 -22.26
CA LEU A 136 -6.19 4.65 -22.10
C LEU A 136 -7.45 3.96 -22.63
N ALA A 137 -7.33 3.18 -23.71
CA ALA A 137 -8.44 2.42 -24.29
C ALA A 137 -8.93 1.29 -23.37
N MET A 138 -8.05 0.68 -22.56
CA MET A 138 -8.44 -0.36 -21.61
C MET A 138 -9.29 0.17 -20.46
N VAL A 139 -9.00 1.39 -19.96
CA VAL A 139 -9.81 2.08 -18.95
C VAL A 139 -11.20 2.47 -19.51
N GLN A 140 -11.26 2.87 -20.78
CA GLN A 140 -12.54 3.25 -21.42
C GLN A 140 -13.43 2.05 -21.81
N ASN A 141 -12.83 0.87 -22.03
CA ASN A 141 -13.59 -0.34 -22.39
C ASN A 141 -14.34 -0.96 -21.20
N GLU A 142 -13.89 -0.70 -19.96
CA GLU A 142 -14.63 -1.10 -18.76
C GLU A 142 -15.84 -0.20 -18.49
N GLU A 143 -15.73 1.11 -18.75
CA GLU A 143 -16.87 2.04 -18.63
C GLU A 143 -17.96 1.77 -19.69
N THR A 144 -17.58 1.39 -20.91
CA THR A 144 -18.55 1.12 -21.99
C THR A 144 -19.25 -0.23 -21.87
N LYS A 145 -18.64 -1.24 -21.24
CA LYS A 145 -19.30 -2.54 -21.00
C LYS A 145 -20.37 -2.49 -19.90
N ASN A 146 -20.23 -1.61 -18.90
CA ASN A 146 -21.23 -1.45 -17.84
C ASN A 146 -22.37 -0.48 -18.18
N GLY A 147 -22.29 0.25 -19.31
CA GLY A 147 -23.31 1.19 -19.77
C GLY A 147 -24.35 0.63 -20.76
N ALA A 148 -24.17 -0.58 -21.30
CA ALA A 148 -25.01 -1.13 -22.38
C ALA A 148 -26.08 -2.14 -21.90
N GLY A 149 -26.64 -1.93 -20.70
CA GLY A 149 -27.69 -2.78 -20.12
C GLY A 149 -29.07 -2.12 -19.98
N GLY A 150 -29.28 -0.93 -20.55
CA GLY A 150 -30.51 -0.16 -20.36
C GLY A 150 -31.11 0.35 -21.66
N GLN A 151 -32.29 -0.19 -21.99
CA GLN A 151 -33.25 0.28 -22.99
C GLN A 151 -33.11 -0.29 -24.41
N THR A 152 -33.80 -1.40 -24.67
CA THR A 152 -34.61 -1.53 -25.90
C THR A 152 -35.71 -2.56 -25.65
N GLY A 153 -36.99 -2.14 -25.67
CA GLY A 153 -38.11 -3.07 -25.76
C GLY A 153 -39.38 -2.65 -25.02
N ALA A 154 -40.05 -1.58 -25.45
CA ALA A 154 -41.51 -1.44 -25.30
C ALA A 154 -42.03 -0.19 -26.05
N ARG A 155 -42.11 -0.27 -27.38
CA ARG A 155 -43.16 0.44 -28.12
C ARG A 155 -43.61 -0.42 -29.30
N GLU A 156 -44.93 -0.46 -29.45
CA GLU A 156 -45.71 -0.97 -30.59
C GLU A 156 -46.13 -2.44 -30.57
N ALA A 157 -47.28 -2.67 -29.92
CA ALA A 157 -48.34 -3.50 -30.51
C ALA A 157 -49.61 -2.64 -30.61
N ARG A 158 -49.93 -2.19 -31.83
CA ARG A 158 -51.30 -1.84 -32.24
C ARG A 158 -51.95 -3.13 -32.75
N GLN A 159 -53.12 -3.48 -32.22
CA GLN A 159 -54.31 -4.04 -32.90
C GLN A 159 -55.11 -4.91 -31.91
N GLY A 160 -56.39 -4.58 -31.75
CA GLY A 160 -57.36 -5.23 -30.86
C GLY A 160 -58.33 -4.22 -30.30
#